data_AF-A0A369Z8Z8-F1
#
_entry.id   AF-A0A369Z8Z8-F1
#
_cell.length_a   1.000
_cell.length_b   1.000
_cell.length_c   1.000
_cell.angle_alpha   90.00
_cell.angle_beta   90.00
_cell.angle_gamma   90.00
#
_symmetry.space_group_name_H-M   'P 1'
#
loop_
_entity.id
_entity.type
_entity.pdbx_description
1 polymer ?
#
loop_
_entity_poly.entity_id
_entity_poly.type
_entity_poly.pdbx_seq_one_letter_code
_entity_poly.pdbx_strand_id
1 'polypeptide(L)'
;MKLLEKLSKDRIKEGEIIEIENSTNNFLPSYLGYFFVALSISDNDFLTMSIIYCIIVLFVFYSQTNYFNPFLLILGYKFYKIKTKGGLSLLLISKKEFKKSSEVIIEKVYRINNSTYIDTQKSEV
;
A
#
# COMPACT_ATOMS: atom_id res chain seq x y z
N MET A 1 -10.97 7.27 -11.61
CA MET A 1 -10.33 8.35 -10.82
C MET A 1 -11.31 9.21 -10.01
N LYS A 2 -12.60 9.33 -10.39
CA LYS A 2 -13.65 10.09 -9.64
C LYS A 2 -13.83 9.71 -8.16
N LEU A 3 -13.44 8.50 -7.75
CA LEU A 3 -13.52 8.06 -6.33
C LEU A 3 -12.47 8.73 -5.43
N LEU A 4 -11.27 9.00 -5.96
CA LEU A 4 -10.20 9.66 -5.20
C LEU A 4 -10.55 11.12 -4.87
N GLU A 5 -11.33 11.78 -5.72
CA GLU A 5 -11.75 13.18 -5.51
C GLU A 5 -12.61 13.38 -4.26
N LYS A 6 -13.24 12.30 -3.78
CA LYS A 6 -14.05 12.30 -2.54
C LYS A 6 -13.23 12.08 -1.27
N LEU A 7 -11.96 11.68 -1.38
CA LEU A 7 -11.10 11.47 -0.21
C LEU A 7 -10.58 12.81 0.34
N SER A 8 -10.31 12.83 1.64
CA SER A 8 -9.62 13.96 2.28
C SER A 8 -8.26 14.19 1.63
N LYS A 9 -7.96 15.47 1.40
CA LYS A 9 -6.72 15.92 0.76
C LYS A 9 -5.81 16.50 1.83
N ASP A 10 -4.60 15.96 1.90
CA ASP A 10 -3.54 16.47 2.76
C ASP A 10 -2.35 16.90 1.88
N ARG A 11 -1.36 17.53 2.52
CA ARG A 11 -0.09 17.93 1.89
C ARG A 11 1.06 17.44 2.76
N ILE A 12 2.15 17.01 2.12
CA ILE A 12 3.40 16.64 2.80
C ILE A 12 4.41 17.73 2.48
N LYS A 13 4.80 18.48 3.51
CA LYS A 13 5.74 19.59 3.37
C LYS A 13 7.20 19.11 3.45
N GLU A 14 8.09 19.92 2.90
CA GLU A 14 9.53 19.69 3.02
C GLU A 14 9.94 19.60 4.50
N GLY A 15 10.75 18.59 4.81
CA GLY A 15 11.26 18.35 6.16
C GLY A 15 10.22 17.82 7.16
N GLU A 16 9.01 17.46 6.73
CA GLU A 16 8.02 16.79 7.58
C GLU A 16 8.33 15.30 7.75
N ILE A 17 8.89 14.69 6.70
CA ILE A 17 9.34 13.30 6.68
C ILE A 17 10.81 13.24 7.08
N ILE A 18 11.12 12.39 8.07
CA ILE A 18 12.49 12.17 8.56
C ILE A 18 13.10 10.90 7.97
N GLU A 19 12.29 9.87 7.78
CA GLU A 19 12.72 8.58 7.25
C GLU A 19 11.77 8.13 6.14
N ILE A 20 12.34 7.51 5.12
CA ILE A 20 11.60 6.85 4.05
C ILE A 20 12.25 5.50 3.74
N GLU A 21 11.43 4.45 3.70
CA GLU A 21 11.85 3.09 3.38
C GLU A 21 10.98 2.56 2.24
N ASN A 22 11.60 2.12 1.15
CA ASN A 22 10.86 1.41 0.10
C ASN A 22 10.50 0.01 0.60
N SER A 23 9.22 -0.19 0.83
CA SER A 23 8.64 -1.42 1.38
C SER A 23 7.90 -2.26 0.33
N THR A 24 8.02 -1.90 -0.95
CA THR A 24 7.29 -2.57 -2.05
C THR A 24 7.55 -4.08 -2.08
N ASN A 25 8.80 -4.48 -1.87
CA ASN A 25 9.20 -5.88 -1.90
C ASN A 25 8.80 -6.66 -0.64
N ASN A 26 8.43 -5.99 0.44
CA ASN A 26 7.99 -6.66 1.68
C ASN A 26 6.68 -7.41 1.50
N PHE A 27 5.99 -7.21 0.37
CA PHE A 27 4.67 -7.77 0.09
C PHE A 27 4.71 -8.98 -0.84
N LEU A 28 5.81 -9.13 -1.60
CA LEU A 28 5.96 -10.21 -2.58
C LEU A 28 5.87 -11.61 -1.96
N PRO A 29 6.49 -11.89 -0.79
CA PRO A 29 6.36 -13.19 -0.13
C PRO A 29 4.91 -13.55 0.23
N SER A 30 4.12 -12.56 0.68
CA SER A 30 2.71 -12.77 1.00
C SER A 30 1.89 -13.14 -0.23
N TYR A 31 2.11 -12.48 -1.38
CA TYR A 31 1.43 -12.82 -2.63
C TYR A 31 1.76 -14.23 -3.09
N LEU A 32 3.05 -14.59 -3.10
CA LEU A 32 3.47 -15.94 -3.47
C LEU A 32 2.84 -16.99 -2.53
N GLY A 33 2.78 -16.71 -1.22
CA GLY A 33 2.09 -17.55 -0.26
C GLY A 33 0.63 -17.80 -0.62
N TYR A 34 -0.15 -16.74 -0.90
CA TYR A 34 -1.55 -16.89 -1.28
C TYR A 34 -1.74 -17.63 -2.61
N PHE A 35 -0.89 -17.36 -3.60
CA PHE A 35 -0.92 -18.08 -4.88
C PHE A 35 -0.62 -19.56 -4.72
N PHE A 36 0.41 -19.92 -3.94
CA PHE A 36 0.75 -21.32 -3.71
C PHE A 36 -0.32 -22.06 -2.91
N VAL A 37 -0.93 -21.41 -1.93
CA VAL A 37 -2.07 -22.01 -1.21
C VAL A 37 -3.22 -22.26 -2.18
N ALA A 38 -3.59 -21.31 -3.03
CA ALA A 38 -4.65 -21.50 -4.02
C ALA A 38 -4.33 -22.63 -5.00
N LEU A 39 -3.10 -22.71 -5.51
CA LEU A 39 -2.66 -23.76 -6.44
C LEU A 39 -2.53 -25.14 -5.79
N SER A 40 -2.42 -25.20 -4.45
CA SER A 40 -2.33 -26.47 -3.72
C SER A 40 -3.69 -27.15 -3.50
N ILE A 41 -4.78 -26.40 -3.70
CA ILE A 41 -6.15 -26.90 -3.53
C ILE A 41 -6.59 -27.53 -4.85
N SER A 42 -7.21 -28.70 -4.79
CA SER A 42 -7.75 -29.38 -5.98
C SER A 42 -8.92 -28.60 -6.57
N ASP A 43 -9.04 -28.57 -7.90
CA ASP A 43 -10.04 -27.76 -8.64
C ASP A 43 -11.50 -28.00 -8.20
N ASN A 44 -11.82 -29.19 -7.69
CA ASN A 44 -13.17 -29.56 -7.27
C ASN A 44 -13.44 -29.38 -5.76
N ASP A 45 -12.47 -28.90 -4.98
CA ASP A 45 -12.62 -28.69 -3.53
C ASP A 45 -12.96 -27.22 -3.18
N PHE A 46 -14.18 -26.84 -3.58
CA PHE A 46 -14.71 -25.50 -3.32
C PHE A 46 -14.88 -25.18 -1.83
N LEU A 47 -15.11 -26.19 -0.99
CA LEU A 47 -15.30 -26.00 0.45
C LEU A 47 -14.00 -25.54 1.10
N THR A 48 -12.90 -26.25 0.85
CA THR A 48 -11.57 -25.88 1.37
C THR A 48 -11.15 -24.52 0.84
N MET A 49 -11.36 -24.24 -0.44
CA MET A 49 -11.07 -22.93 -1.04
C MET A 49 -11.84 -21.81 -0.33
N SER A 50 -13.14 -21.99 -0.08
CA SER A 50 -13.97 -20.99 0.56
C SER A 50 -13.58 -20.75 2.03
N ILE A 51 -13.22 -21.80 2.77
CA ILE A 51 -12.77 -21.68 4.17
C ILE A 51 -11.46 -20.88 4.23
N ILE A 52 -10.47 -21.26 3.42
CA ILE A 52 -9.17 -20.60 3.39
C ILE A 52 -9.33 -19.13 2.96
N TYR A 53 -10.14 -18.86 1.94
CA TYR A 53 -10.44 -17.51 1.51
C TYR A 53 -11.06 -16.68 2.64
N CYS A 54 -12.05 -17.20 3.35
CA CYS A 54 -12.66 -16.53 4.50
C CYS A 54 -11.63 -16.22 5.60
N ILE A 55 -10.74 -17.17 5.90
CA ILE A 55 -9.67 -16.97 6.89
C ILE A 55 -8.73 -15.84 6.44
N ILE A 56 -8.26 -15.86 5.19
CA ILE A 56 -7.39 -14.80 4.65
C ILE A 56 -8.09 -13.44 4.73
N VAL A 57 -9.36 -13.35 4.31
CA VAL A 57 -10.14 -12.10 4.36
C VAL A 57 -10.28 -11.58 5.79
N LEU A 58 -10.59 -12.45 6.76
CA LEU A 58 -10.68 -12.08 8.17
C LEU A 58 -9.35 -11.54 8.70
N PHE A 59 -8.24 -12.27 8.47
CA PHE A 59 -6.92 -11.82 8.91
C PHE A 59 -6.52 -10.50 8.25
N VAL A 60 -6.72 -10.34 6.95
CA VAL A 60 -6.42 -9.09 6.24
C VAL A 60 -7.24 -7.93 6.81
N PHE A 61 -8.54 -8.15 7.05
CA PHE A 61 -9.42 -7.12 7.59
C PHE A 61 -9.02 -6.69 9.00
N TYR A 62 -8.77 -7.64 9.91
CA TYR A 62 -8.41 -7.33 11.30
C TYR A 62 -6.97 -6.83 11.47
N SER A 63 -6.04 -7.32 10.65
CA SER A 63 -4.62 -7.00 10.77
C SER A 63 -4.36 -5.51 10.56
N GLN A 64 -5.14 -4.81 9.72
CA GLN A 64 -5.05 -3.38 9.42
C GLN A 64 -3.65 -2.83 9.06
N THR A 65 -2.62 -3.67 9.04
CA THR A 65 -1.21 -3.25 9.07
C THR A 65 -0.58 -3.19 7.69
N ASN A 66 -1.35 -3.46 6.65
CA ASN A 66 -0.81 -3.67 5.33
C ASN A 66 -1.86 -3.42 4.25
N TYR A 67 -1.90 -2.19 3.73
CA TYR A 67 -2.69 -1.86 2.54
C TYR A 67 -2.02 -2.53 1.32
N PHE A 68 -2.31 -3.80 1.12
CA PHE A 68 -1.80 -4.62 0.01
C PHE A 68 -2.77 -4.58 -1.16
N ASN A 69 -2.32 -4.11 -2.33
CA ASN A 69 -3.09 -4.24 -3.56
C ASN A 69 -2.17 -4.54 -4.76
N PRO A 70 -2.18 -5.77 -5.30
CA PRO A 70 -1.34 -6.14 -6.44
C PRO A 70 -1.71 -5.39 -7.72
N PHE A 71 -2.95 -4.91 -7.87
CA PHE A 71 -3.30 -4.02 -8.98
C PHE A 71 -2.54 -2.70 -8.91
N LEU A 72 -2.27 -2.16 -7.73
CA LEU A 72 -1.48 -0.93 -7.59
C LEU A 72 -0.03 -1.16 -8.07
N LEU A 73 0.54 -2.34 -7.78
CA LEU A 73 1.86 -2.72 -8.29
C LEU A 73 1.87 -2.78 -9.83
N ILE A 74 0.87 -3.44 -10.42
CA ILE A 74 0.73 -3.54 -11.88
C ILE A 74 0.56 -2.15 -12.52
N LEU A 75 -0.10 -1.22 -11.84
CA LEU A 75 -0.27 0.18 -12.28
C LEU A 75 0.98 1.05 -12.07
N GLY A 76 2.07 0.49 -11.57
CA GLY A 76 3.36 1.15 -11.37
C GLY A 76 3.48 1.93 -10.05
N TYR A 77 2.61 1.69 -9.08
CA TYR A 77 2.74 2.30 -7.75
C TYR A 77 3.74 1.53 -6.89
N LYS A 78 4.56 2.29 -6.15
CA LYS A 78 5.49 1.82 -5.13
C LYS A 78 4.97 2.20 -3.74
N PHE A 79 5.38 1.44 -2.74
CA PHE A 79 4.93 1.58 -1.37
C PHE A 79 6.09 1.97 -0.45
N TYR A 80 5.94 3.11 0.22
CA TYR A 80 6.96 3.70 1.05
C TYR A 80 6.46 3.79 2.49
N LYS A 81 7.19 3.18 3.43
CA LYS A 81 7.00 3.47 4.85
C LYS A 81 7.73 4.76 5.17
N ILE A 82 6.98 5.77 5.60
CA ILE A 82 7.52 7.07 5.97
C ILE A 82 7.33 7.31 7.46
N LYS A 83 8.31 7.92 8.10
CA LYS A 83 8.14 8.44 9.47
C LYS A 83 8.14 9.95 9.44
N THR A 84 7.16 10.54 10.13
CA THR A 84 7.08 12.00 10.30
C THR A 84 7.90 12.44 11.52
N LYS A 85 8.24 13.74 11.57
CA LYS A 85 8.86 14.34 12.76
C LYS A 85 8.06 14.13 14.06
N GLY A 86 6.74 13.98 13.95
CA GLY A 86 5.85 13.68 15.08
C GLY A 86 5.89 12.23 15.57
N GLY A 87 6.77 11.39 15.00
CA GLY A 87 6.90 9.98 15.38
C GLY A 87 5.85 9.05 14.75
N LEU A 88 4.98 9.57 13.88
CA LEU A 88 3.97 8.76 13.20
C LEU A 88 4.59 7.98 12.04
N SER A 89 4.31 6.68 11.99
CA SER A 89 4.68 5.82 10.86
C SER A 89 3.48 5.69 9.92
N LEU A 90 3.66 6.12 8.68
CA LEU A 90 2.61 6.14 7.66
C LEU A 90 3.05 5.36 6.42
N LEU A 91 2.08 4.89 5.64
CA LEU A 91 2.28 4.26 4.34
C LEU A 91 1.95 5.26 3.23
N LEU A 92 2.94 5.61 2.42
CA LEU A 92 2.80 6.44 1.23
C LEU A 92 2.84 5.57 -0.02
N ILE A 93 1.81 5.66 -0.84
CA ILE A 93 1.70 4.99 -2.13
C ILE A 93 1.91 6.04 -3.21
N SER A 94 2.95 5.90 -4.03
CA SER A 94 3.23 6.85 -5.13
C SER A 94 3.82 6.14 -6.34
N LYS A 95 3.61 6.72 -7.52
CA LYS A 95 4.32 6.32 -8.75
C LYS A 95 5.71 6.95 -8.85
N LYS A 96 5.97 8.02 -8.11
CA LYS A 96 7.28 8.67 -8.04
C LYS A 96 8.25 7.79 -7.26
N GLU A 97 9.51 7.86 -7.65
CA GLU A 97 10.58 7.18 -6.95
C GLU A 97 11.31 8.12 -6.01
N PHE A 98 11.23 7.85 -4.72
CA PHE A 98 11.94 8.60 -3.69
C PHE A 98 13.15 7.81 -3.20
N LYS A 99 14.32 8.47 -3.14
CA LYS A 99 15.55 7.90 -2.56
C LYS A 99 15.88 8.53 -1.22
N LYS A 100 15.49 9.80 -1.01
CA LYS A 100 15.74 10.56 0.23
C LYS A 100 14.46 11.15 0.79
N SER A 101 14.41 11.31 2.11
CA SER A 101 13.26 11.93 2.80
C SER A 101 13.04 13.39 2.41
N SER A 102 14.11 14.12 2.06
CA SER A 102 14.03 15.50 1.56
C SER A 102 13.35 15.64 0.20
N GLU A 103 13.29 14.57 -0.59
CA GLU A 103 12.64 14.56 -1.91
C GLU A 103 11.12 14.38 -1.82
N VAL A 104 10.60 14.03 -0.64
CA VAL A 104 9.18 13.75 -0.42
C VAL A 104 8.42 15.06 -0.19
N ILE A 105 8.23 15.82 -1.27
CA ILE A 105 7.44 17.04 -1.28
C ILE A 105 6.22 16.79 -2.16
N ILE A 106 5.03 16.73 -1.55
CA ILE A 106 3.79 16.38 -2.24
C ILE A 106 2.70 17.39 -1.87
N GLU A 107 2.34 18.24 -2.82
CA GLU A 107 1.34 19.29 -2.61
C GLU A 107 -0.07 18.75 -2.37
N LYS A 108 -0.39 17.59 -2.96
CA LYS A 108 -1.71 16.99 -2.87
C LYS A 108 -1.60 15.47 -2.77
N VAL A 109 -1.83 14.97 -1.57
CA VAL A 109 -1.93 13.53 -1.28
C VAL A 109 -3.34 13.22 -0.81
N TYR A 110 -3.87 12.07 -1.20
CA TYR A 110 -5.22 11.65 -0.80
C TYR A 110 -5.11 10.67 0.37
N ARG A 111 -5.82 10.97 1.45
CA ARG A 111 -5.85 10.12 2.65
C ARG A 111 -6.85 8.99 2.42
N ILE A 112 -6.37 7.75 2.41
CA ILE A 112 -7.23 6.57 2.33
C ILE A 112 -7.75 6.20 3.72
N ASN A 113 -6.88 6.25 4.73
CA ASN A 113 -7.22 6.00 6.12
C ASN A 113 -6.27 6.79 7.06
N ASN A 114 -6.29 6.48 8.36
CA ASN A 114 -5.50 7.24 9.32
C ASN A 114 -3.97 7.12 9.17
N SER A 115 -3.48 6.07 8.52
CA SER A 115 -2.06 5.75 8.37
C SER A 115 -1.61 5.60 6.91
N THR A 116 -2.51 5.72 5.93
CA THR A 116 -2.23 5.40 4.51
C THR A 116 -2.66 6.53 3.59
N TYR A 117 -1.74 6.90 2.73
CA TYR A 117 -1.79 8.05 1.84
C TYR A 117 -1.44 7.63 0.41
N ILE A 118 -2.16 8.14 -0.58
CA ILE A 118 -1.88 7.90 -2.00
C ILE A 118 -1.63 9.20 -2.75
N ASP A 119 -0.47 9.26 -3.39
CA ASP A 119 -0.10 10.29 -4.35
C ASP A 119 -0.51 9.83 -5.75
N THR A 120 -1.17 10.72 -6.49
CA THR A 120 -1.67 10.44 -7.84
C THR A 120 -0.99 11.29 -8.90
N GLN A 121 -0.01 12.12 -8.50
CA GLN A 121 0.79 12.86 -9.46
C GLN A 121 1.52 11.88 -10.38
N LYS A 122 1.55 12.21 -11.68
CA LYS A 122 2.30 11.40 -12.64
C LYS A 122 3.79 11.47 -12.28
N SER A 123 4.51 10.36 -12.46
CA SER A 123 5.97 10.42 -12.54
C SER A 123 6.28 11.30 -13.75
N GLU A 124 6.93 12.43 -13.52
CA GLU A 124 7.58 13.15 -14.63
C GLU A 124 8.64 12.19 -15.19
N VAL A 125 8.45 11.82 -16.45
CA VAL A 125 9.43 11.08 -17.26
C VAL A 125 10.19 12.11 -18.07
#